data_AF-A0A6G3T3M0-F1
#
_entry.id   AF-A0A6G3T3M0-F1
#
_cell.length_a   1.000
_cell.length_b   1.000
_cell.length_c   1.000
_cell.angle_alpha   90.00
_cell.angle_beta   90.00
_cell.angle_gamma   90.00
#
_symmetry.space_group_name_H-M   'P 1'
#
loop_
_entity.id
_entity.type
_entity.pdbx_description
1 polymer ?
#
loop_
_entity_poly.entity_id
_entity_poly.type
_entity_poly.pdbx_seq_one_letter_code
_entity_poly.pdbx_strand_id
1 'polypeptide(L)'
;MAAIDGGAAFLRTLAAAERRLSAVQALSARRRRVRRPRIATGSLAVLIPAVLALAAATGGGPGGVLVGVGLVVAALSLAACVALLLRIERPLNRRFVEEERTMIEEVNRMRELFTHVAERDRWEERLKSSVRERLSRFPVEGGSLR
;
A
#
# COMPACT_ATOMS: atom_id res chain seq x y z
N MET A 1 12.59 21.53 -2.66
CA MET A 1 11.23 21.63 -3.24
C MET A 1 11.32 22.57 -4.42
N ALA A 2 10.78 22.20 -5.58
CA ALA A 2 10.71 23.12 -6.71
C ALA A 2 9.70 24.22 -6.37
N ALA A 3 10.11 25.48 -6.44
CA ALA A 3 9.20 26.59 -6.26
C ALA A 3 8.22 26.63 -7.44
N ILE A 4 6.92 26.74 -7.16
CA ILE A 4 5.90 26.87 -8.20
C ILE A 4 5.83 28.36 -8.55
N ASP A 5 6.77 28.80 -9.39
CA ASP A 5 6.93 30.21 -9.73
C ASP A 5 6.02 30.66 -10.88
N GLY A 6 5.31 29.73 -11.50
CA GLY A 6 4.78 29.82 -12.87
C GLY A 6 3.64 28.84 -13.13
N GLY A 7 2.71 29.15 -14.02
CA GLY A 7 1.75 28.20 -14.54
C GLY A 7 2.42 27.04 -15.28
N ALA A 8 3.51 27.29 -16.01
CA ALA A 8 4.32 26.23 -16.60
C ALA A 8 5.05 25.36 -15.55
N ALA A 9 5.45 25.94 -14.40
CA ALA A 9 6.00 25.18 -13.29
C ALA A 9 4.90 24.34 -12.63
N PHE A 10 3.72 24.93 -12.41
CA PHE A 10 2.54 24.26 -11.88
C PHE A 10 2.15 23.03 -12.70
N LEU A 11 2.04 23.17 -14.03
CA LEU A 11 1.68 22.05 -14.91
C LEU A 11 2.73 20.94 -14.93
N ARG A 12 4.03 21.28 -14.81
CA ARG A 12 5.11 20.30 -14.68
C ARG A 12 5.04 19.54 -13.36
N THR A 13 4.79 20.24 -12.26
CA THR A 13 4.60 19.63 -10.94
C THR A 13 3.35 18.75 -10.93
N LEU A 14 2.25 19.16 -11.57
CA LEU A 14 1.03 18.37 -11.73
C LEU A 14 1.31 17.06 -12.48
N ALA A 15 2.01 17.15 -13.61
CA ALA A 15 2.38 15.96 -14.40
C ALA A 15 3.34 15.03 -13.63
N ALA A 16 4.22 15.56 -12.78
CA ALA A 16 5.06 14.76 -11.89
C ALA A 16 4.22 14.03 -10.82
N ALA A 17 3.26 14.74 -10.20
CA ALA A 17 2.34 14.15 -9.22
C ALA A 17 1.45 13.07 -9.85
N GLU A 18 0.96 13.26 -11.08
CA GLU A 18 0.14 12.25 -11.79
C GLU A 18 0.94 10.97 -12.10
N ARG A 19 2.22 11.10 -12.48
CA ARG A 19 3.10 9.94 -12.67
C ARG A 19 3.35 9.18 -11.37
N ARG A 20 3.46 9.89 -10.24
CA ARG A 20 3.55 9.25 -8.92
C ARG A 20 2.24 8.54 -8.56
N LEU A 21 1.10 9.18 -8.81
CA LEU A 21 -0.22 8.60 -8.55
C LEU A 21 -0.43 7.29 -9.32
N SER A 22 -0.10 7.24 -10.62
CA SER A 22 -0.25 6.03 -11.43
C SER A 22 0.70 4.91 -10.96
N ALA A 23 1.92 5.25 -10.54
CA ALA A 23 2.85 4.28 -9.95
C ALA A 23 2.32 3.71 -8.62
N VAL A 24 1.79 4.56 -7.74
CA VAL A 24 1.20 4.14 -6.45
C VAL A 24 -0.05 3.29 -6.67
N GLN A 25 -0.91 3.63 -7.64
CA GLN A 25 -2.10 2.84 -7.98
C GLN A 25 -1.74 1.45 -8.56
N ALA A 26 -0.72 1.37 -9.44
CA ALA A 26 -0.26 0.09 -9.97
C ALA A 26 0.30 -0.82 -8.87
N LEU A 27 1.06 -0.23 -7.92
CA LEU A 27 1.62 -0.94 -6.77
C LEU A 27 0.54 -1.38 -5.78
N SER A 28 -0.43 -0.51 -5.47
CA SER A 28 -1.53 -0.83 -4.56
C SER A 28 -2.43 -1.94 -5.14
N ALA A 29 -2.71 -1.92 -6.45
CA ALA A 29 -3.43 -2.97 -7.15
C ALA A 29 -2.70 -4.32 -7.09
N ARG A 30 -1.38 -4.34 -7.31
CA ARG A 30 -0.54 -5.55 -7.15
C ARG A 30 -0.58 -6.05 -5.71
N ARG A 31 -0.47 -5.15 -4.73
CA ARG A 31 -0.48 -5.51 -3.30
C ARG A 31 -1.83 -6.11 -2.87
N ARG A 32 -2.95 -5.57 -3.32
CA ARG A 32 -4.28 -6.16 -3.06
C ARG A 32 -4.42 -7.56 -3.66
N ARG A 33 -3.91 -7.75 -4.89
CA ARG A 33 -3.90 -9.05 -5.56
C ARG A 33 -3.03 -10.08 -4.83
N VAL A 34 -1.92 -9.66 -4.22
CA VAL A 34 -1.03 -10.55 -3.44
C VAL A 34 -1.56 -10.82 -2.02
N ARG A 35 -2.25 -9.86 -1.38
CA ARG A 35 -2.80 -10.05 -0.03
C ARG A 35 -3.99 -11.00 0.04
N ARG A 36 -4.88 -11.02 -0.96
CA ARG A 36 -6.06 -11.91 -0.99
C ARG A 36 -5.71 -13.41 -0.90
N PRO A 37 -4.79 -13.96 -1.69
CA PRO A 37 -4.39 -15.37 -1.58
C PRO A 37 -3.50 -15.65 -0.35
N ARG A 38 -2.91 -14.63 0.27
CA ARG A 38 -2.04 -14.79 1.45
C ARG A 38 -2.79 -15.19 2.72
N ILE A 39 -4.03 -14.73 2.87
CA ILE A 39 -4.92 -15.15 3.97
C ILE A 39 -5.32 -16.63 3.79
N ALA A 40 -5.56 -17.05 2.55
CA ALA A 40 -5.87 -18.44 2.21
C ALA A 40 -4.67 -19.39 2.40
N THR A 41 -3.43 -18.92 2.21
CA THR A 41 -2.22 -19.71 2.53
C THR A 41 -1.97 -19.77 4.04
N GLY A 42 -2.29 -18.71 4.78
CA GLY A 42 -2.26 -18.71 6.24
C GLY A 42 -3.23 -19.72 6.86
N SER A 43 -4.45 -19.84 6.33
CA SER A 43 -5.41 -20.85 6.81
C SER A 43 -4.96 -22.28 6.48
N LEU A 44 -4.35 -22.51 5.31
CA LEU A 44 -3.77 -23.81 4.95
C LEU A 44 -2.60 -24.21 5.86
N ALA A 45 -1.75 -23.25 6.25
CA ALA A 45 -0.63 -23.48 7.16
C ALA A 45 -1.07 -23.84 8.60
N VAL A 46 -2.30 -23.50 8.99
CA VAL A 46 -2.91 -23.90 10.27
C VAL A 46 -3.65 -25.25 10.15
N LEU A 47 -4.27 -25.51 9.01
CA LEU A 47 -5.01 -26.75 8.76
C LEU A 47 -4.12 -28.00 8.76
N ILE A 48 -2.93 -27.92 8.16
CA ILE A 48 -2.00 -29.05 8.06
C ILE A 48 -1.57 -29.57 9.46
N PRO A 49 -1.08 -28.73 10.39
CA PRO A 49 -0.77 -29.18 11.75
C PRO A 49 -1.99 -29.59 12.56
N ALA A 50 -3.17 -28.99 12.32
CA ALA A 50 -4.41 -29.41 12.97
C ALA A 50 -4.85 -30.83 12.56
N VAL A 51 -4.73 -31.17 11.28
CA VAL A 51 -5.02 -32.52 10.76
C VAL A 51 -4.02 -33.54 11.30
N LEU A 52 -2.73 -33.17 11.38
CA LEU A 52 -1.69 -34.03 11.97
C LEU A 52 -1.90 -34.25 13.48
N ALA A 53 -2.33 -33.22 14.21
CA ALA A 53 -2.68 -33.34 15.63
C ALA A 53 -3.90 -34.23 15.87
N LEU A 54 -4.91 -34.15 14.99
CA LEU A 54 -6.10 -35.00 15.05
C LEU A 54 -5.77 -36.48 14.77
N ALA A 55 -4.84 -36.73 13.83
CA ALA A 55 -4.33 -38.08 13.53
C ALA A 55 -3.44 -38.65 14.65
N ALA A 56 -2.83 -37.79 15.46
CA ALA A 56 -2.02 -38.20 16.62
C ALA A 56 -2.89 -38.57 17.83
N ALA A 57 -3.99 -37.85 18.03
CA ALA A 57 -4.93 -38.08 19.13
C ALA A 57 -5.61 -39.45 19.05
N THR A 58 -5.64 -40.08 17.87
CA THR A 58 -6.18 -41.42 17.64
C THR A 58 -5.16 -42.55 17.82
N GLY A 59 -3.87 -42.28 18.10
CA GLY A 59 -2.81 -43.28 18.18
C GLY A 59 -1.86 -43.13 19.38
N GLY A 60 -2.14 -43.83 20.48
CA GLY A 60 -1.39 -43.79 21.74
C GLY A 60 -0.06 -44.56 21.75
N GLY A 61 0.89 -44.21 20.88
CA GLY A 61 2.22 -44.83 20.81
C GLY A 61 3.39 -43.83 20.77
N PRO A 62 4.66 -44.29 20.65
CA PRO A 62 5.87 -43.45 20.57
C PRO A 62 5.85 -42.38 19.46
N GLY A 63 4.86 -42.43 18.56
CA GLY A 63 4.53 -41.35 17.63
C GLY A 63 4.16 -40.02 18.29
N GLY A 64 3.69 -40.00 19.55
CA GLY A 64 3.29 -38.77 20.24
C GLY A 64 4.43 -37.76 20.46
N VAL A 65 5.66 -38.24 20.70
CA VAL A 65 6.85 -37.38 20.84
C VAL A 65 7.23 -36.77 19.49
N LEU A 66 7.15 -37.56 18.40
CA LEU A 66 7.41 -37.08 17.04
C LEU A 66 6.36 -36.04 16.60
N VAL A 67 5.11 -36.17 17.04
CA VAL A 67 4.07 -35.18 16.78
C VAL A 67 4.32 -33.88 17.55
N GLY A 68 4.73 -33.95 18.82
CA GLY A 68 5.10 -32.78 19.61
C GLY A 68 6.25 -32.00 18.98
N VAL A 69 7.29 -32.69 18.53
CA VAL A 69 8.43 -32.08 17.82
C VAL A 69 7.96 -31.47 16.48
N GLY A 70 7.11 -32.17 15.72
CA GLY A 70 6.53 -31.65 14.48
C GLY A 70 5.71 -30.36 14.68
N LEU A 71 4.93 -30.29 15.76
CA LEU A 71 4.16 -29.10 16.13
C LEU A 71 5.06 -27.92 16.50
N VAL A 72 6.12 -28.16 17.27
CA VAL A 72 7.10 -27.12 17.63
C VAL A 72 7.83 -26.60 16.40
N VAL A 73 8.28 -27.50 15.50
CA VAL A 73 8.93 -27.11 14.24
C VAL A 73 7.98 -26.33 13.35
N ALA A 74 6.72 -26.76 13.21
CA ALA A 74 5.71 -26.03 12.44
C ALA A 74 5.42 -24.65 13.02
N ALA A 75 5.28 -24.54 14.35
CA ALA A 75 5.05 -23.27 15.04
C ALA A 75 6.24 -22.31 14.88
N LEU A 76 7.48 -22.80 15.01
CA LEU A 76 8.69 -22.01 14.80
C LEU A 76 8.86 -21.58 13.35
N SER A 77 8.55 -22.45 12.39
CA SER A 77 8.59 -22.14 10.96
C SER A 77 7.57 -21.06 10.61
N LEU A 78 6.36 -21.15 11.17
CA LEU A 78 5.32 -20.15 11.00
C LEU A 78 5.72 -18.82 11.64
N ALA A 79 6.27 -18.84 12.86
CA ALA A 79 6.75 -17.67 13.57
C ALA A 79 7.89 -16.97 12.81
N ALA A 80 8.84 -17.73 12.24
CA ALA A 80 9.92 -17.21 11.42
C ALA A 80 9.40 -16.55 10.12
N CYS A 81 8.45 -17.20 9.44
CA CYS A 81 7.78 -16.63 8.27
C CYS A 81 7.04 -15.33 8.61
N VAL A 82 6.25 -15.31 9.68
CA VAL A 82 5.53 -14.11 10.14
C VAL A 82 6.50 -13.01 10.54
N ALA A 83 7.59 -13.32 11.24
CA ALA A 83 8.60 -12.35 11.63
C ALA A 83 9.32 -11.74 10.42
N LEU A 84 9.67 -12.55 9.43
CA LEU A 84 10.28 -12.09 8.18
C LEU A 84 9.32 -11.18 7.39
N LEU A 85 8.05 -11.57 7.30
CA LEU A 85 7.01 -10.79 6.66
C LEU A 85 6.76 -9.46 7.37
N LEU A 86 6.69 -9.46 8.71
CA LEU A 86 6.52 -8.23 9.48
C LEU A 86 7.74 -7.32 9.37
N ARG A 87 8.96 -7.87 9.33
CA ARG A 87 10.20 -7.09 9.18
C ARG A 87 10.32 -6.44 7.81
N ILE A 88 9.79 -7.06 6.75
CA ILE A 88 9.90 -6.53 5.38
C ILE A 88 8.68 -5.68 5.02
N GLU A 89 7.46 -6.13 5.33
CA GLU A 89 6.24 -5.40 4.98
C GLU A 89 6.06 -4.11 5.78
N ARG A 90 6.42 -4.06 7.08
CA ARG A 90 6.23 -2.84 7.89
C ARG A 90 7.06 -1.64 7.42
N PRO A 91 8.38 -1.74 7.23
CA PRO A 91 9.18 -0.58 6.82
C PRO A 91 8.83 -0.12 5.41
N LEU A 92 8.55 -1.05 4.49
CA LEU A 92 8.06 -0.70 3.16
C LEU A 92 6.71 0.02 3.25
N ASN A 93 5.77 -0.49 4.06
CA ASN A 93 4.46 0.14 4.22
C ASN A 93 4.54 1.53 4.85
N ARG A 94 5.45 1.74 5.81
CA ARG A 94 5.68 3.08 6.39
C ARG A 94 6.19 4.06 5.33
N ARG A 95 7.21 3.68 4.57
CA ARG A 95 7.74 4.51 3.48
C ARG A 95 6.66 4.83 2.43
N PHE A 96 5.82 3.86 2.08
CA PHE A 96 4.70 4.09 1.16
C PHE A 96 3.68 5.09 1.71
N VAL A 97 3.30 4.96 2.98
CA VAL A 97 2.34 5.89 3.61
C VAL A 97 2.94 7.30 3.71
N GLU A 98 4.24 7.41 3.99
CA GLU A 98 4.96 8.68 3.99
C GLU A 98 4.99 9.31 2.59
N GLU A 99 5.33 8.54 1.55
CA GLU A 99 5.33 9.03 0.16
C GLU A 99 3.92 9.43 -0.33
N GLU A 100 2.90 8.63 0.01
CA GLU A 100 1.50 8.94 -0.29
C GLU A 100 1.07 10.24 0.41
N ARG A 101 1.44 10.41 1.68
CA ARG A 101 1.14 11.62 2.45
C ARG A 101 1.83 12.84 1.85
N THR A 102 3.13 12.76 1.54
CA THR A 102 3.86 13.88 0.90
C THR A 102 3.27 14.25 -0.45
N MET A 103 2.84 13.26 -1.25
CA MET A 103 2.16 13.52 -2.53
C MET A 103 0.82 14.24 -2.31
N ILE A 104 0.02 13.83 -1.33
CA ILE A 104 -1.26 14.47 -0.99
C ILE A 104 -1.04 15.91 -0.53
N GLU A 105 -0.06 16.14 0.36
CA GLU A 105 0.32 17.47 0.83
C GLU A 105 0.77 18.38 -0.33
N GLU A 106 1.57 17.85 -1.26
CA GLU A 106 2.02 18.58 -2.46
C GLU A 106 0.84 18.97 -3.37
N VAL A 107 -0.10 18.04 -3.61
CA VAL A 107 -1.29 18.31 -4.43
C VAL A 107 -2.26 19.26 -3.71
N ASN A 108 -2.37 19.18 -2.38
CA ASN A 108 -3.23 20.10 -1.63
C ASN A 108 -2.69 21.53 -1.71
N ARG A 109 -1.37 21.71 -1.59
CA ARG A 109 -0.71 23.00 -1.86
C ARG A 109 -0.96 23.49 -3.29
N MET A 110 -0.97 22.59 -4.27
CA MET A 110 -1.33 22.94 -5.64
C MET A 110 -2.80 23.39 -5.77
N ARG A 111 -3.74 22.81 -5.01
CA ARG A 111 -5.13 23.26 -4.99
C ARG A 111 -5.27 24.66 -4.39
N GLU A 112 -4.50 24.97 -3.36
CA GLU A 112 -4.44 26.31 -2.76
C GLU A 112 -3.88 27.35 -3.73
N LEU A 113 -2.79 27.00 -4.43
CA LEU A 113 -2.13 27.89 -5.39
C LEU A 113 -2.85 27.99 -6.74
N PHE A 114 -3.74 27.04 -7.06
CA PHE A 114 -4.40 26.95 -8.36
C PHE A 114 -5.07 28.26 -8.77
N THR A 115 -5.91 28.83 -7.90
CA THR A 115 -6.64 30.06 -8.22
C THR A 115 -5.68 31.23 -8.47
N HIS A 116 -4.67 31.37 -7.61
CA HIS A 116 -3.69 32.45 -7.71
C HIS A 116 -2.87 32.36 -9.01
N VAL A 117 -2.38 31.16 -9.35
CA VAL A 117 -1.61 30.94 -10.58
C VAL A 117 -2.48 31.11 -11.82
N ALA A 118 -3.72 30.60 -11.80
CA ALA A 118 -4.64 30.70 -12.92
C ALA A 118 -5.05 32.15 -13.23
N GLU A 119 -5.21 32.99 -12.21
CA GLU A 119 -5.49 34.41 -12.37
C GLU A 119 -4.26 35.18 -12.85
N ARG A 120 -3.10 34.95 -12.22
CA ARG A 120 -1.85 35.65 -12.54
C ARG A 120 -1.41 35.39 -13.98
N ASP A 121 -1.48 34.14 -14.42
CA ASP A 121 -1.09 33.74 -15.77
C ASP A 121 -2.26 33.81 -16.77
N ARG A 122 -3.41 34.38 -16.36
CA ARG A 122 -4.62 34.59 -17.19
C ARG A 122 -5.05 33.34 -17.97
N TRP A 123 -5.15 32.22 -17.26
CA TRP A 123 -5.53 30.96 -17.88
C TRP A 123 -6.91 31.01 -18.52
N GLU A 124 -7.02 30.41 -19.70
CA GLU A 124 -8.30 30.18 -20.35
C GLU A 124 -9.18 29.23 -19.54
N GLU A 125 -10.49 29.38 -19.66
CA GLU A 125 -11.45 28.62 -18.85
C GLU A 125 -11.44 27.11 -19.17
N ARG A 126 -11.06 26.77 -20.41
CA ARG A 126 -10.79 25.38 -20.83
C ARG A 126 -9.64 24.77 -20.06
N LEU A 127 -8.54 25.51 -19.89
CA LEU A 127 -7.36 25.06 -19.15
C LEU A 127 -7.68 24.95 -17.65
N LYS A 128 -8.39 25.92 -17.08
CA LYS A 128 -8.82 25.87 -15.67
C LYS A 128 -9.70 24.65 -15.40
N SER A 129 -10.66 24.37 -16.28
CA SER A 129 -11.55 23.20 -16.16
C SER A 129 -10.77 21.89 -16.24
N SER A 130 -9.86 21.76 -17.21
CA SER A 130 -9.00 20.58 -17.36
C SER A 130 -8.11 20.35 -16.12
N VAL A 131 -7.47 21.40 -15.61
CA VAL A 131 -6.59 21.29 -14.43
C VAL A 131 -7.40 20.95 -13.18
N ARG A 132 -8.60 21.53 -13.01
CA ARG A 132 -9.50 21.19 -11.90
C ARG A 132 -9.92 19.73 -11.94
N GLU A 133 -10.27 19.20 -13.11
CA GLU A 133 -10.59 17.78 -13.28
C GLU A 133 -9.39 16.86 -12.98
N ARG A 134 -8.19 17.27 -13.39
CA ARG A 134 -6.97 16.51 -13.08
C ARG A 134 -6.67 16.50 -11.58
N LEU A 135 -6.82 17.65 -10.91
CA LEU A 135 -6.65 17.77 -9.46
C LEU A 135 -7.69 16.98 -8.67
N SER A 136 -8.91 16.80 -9.18
CA SER A 136 -9.97 16.02 -8.50
C SER A 136 -9.72 14.51 -8.49
N ARG A 137 -8.86 14.00 -9.39
CA ARG A 137 -8.45 12.57 -9.41
C ARG A 137 -7.54 12.18 -8.24
N PHE A 138 -6.94 13.16 -7.56
CA PHE A 138 -6.10 12.91 -6.40
C PHE A 138 -6.95 12.81 -5.12
N PRO A 139 -6.63 11.86 -4.22
CA PRO A 139 -7.29 11.77 -2.92
C PRO A 139 -7.09 13.06 -2.12
N VAL A 140 -8.10 13.40 -1.32
CA VAL A 140 -8.05 14.53 -0.37
C VAL A 140 -7.42 14.04 0.93
N GLU A 141 -6.82 14.94 1.70
CA GLU A 141 -6.28 14.63 3.02
C GLU A 141 -7.36 13.98 3.91
N GLY A 142 -7.06 12.78 4.45
CA GLY A 142 -8.04 11.94 5.17
C GLY A 142 -8.78 10.90 4.31
N GLY A 143 -8.65 10.96 2.98
CA GLY A 143 -9.08 9.90 2.06
C GLY A 143 -7.97 8.88 1.83
N SER A 144 -8.27 7.59 1.95
CA SER A 144 -7.37 6.54 1.47
C SER A 144 -7.60 6.31 -0.03
N LEU A 145 -6.54 5.97 -0.78
CA LEU A 145 -6.66 5.39 -2.12
C LEU A 145 -7.42 4.05 -2.02
N ARG A 146 -8.75 4.13 -1.97
CA ARG A 146 -9.67 3.00 -1.96
C ARG A 146 -9.80 2.34 -3.32
#